data_AF-A0A3A8W378-F1
#
_entry.id   AF-A0A3A8W378-F1
#
_cell.length_a   1.000
_cell.length_b   1.000
_cell.length_c   1.000
_cell.angle_alpha   90.00
_cell.angle_beta   90.00
_cell.angle_gamma   90.00
#
_symmetry.space_group_name_H-M   'P 1'
#
loop_
_entity.id
_entity.type
_entity.pdbx_description
1 polymer ?
#
loop_
_entity_poly.entity_id
_entity_poly.type
_entity_poly.pdbx_seq_one_letter_code
_entity_poly.pdbx_strand_id
1 'polypeptide(L)'
;MTMDFQYDGHGGLEYITFRGLNGCETARDMKNALELLKIENPLRSFQDRVRAGEFDSTPDDEYEQIASTMKFVSSLWRYPDAQEGEPAQNEMNVLMLLANAVEAAS
;
A
#
# COMPACT_ATOMS: atom_id res chain seq x y z
N MET A 1 0.38 9.57 4.35
CA MET A 1 1.64 8.88 4.69
C MET A 1 2.06 7.99 3.55
N THR A 2 3.35 7.83 3.35
CA THR A 2 3.91 6.93 2.33
C THR A 2 4.48 5.69 3.01
N MET A 3 4.31 4.54 2.36
CA MET A 3 4.86 3.26 2.79
C MET A 3 6.17 3.02 2.03
N ASP A 4 7.28 2.95 2.77
CA ASP A 4 8.59 2.57 2.25
C ASP A 4 8.85 1.10 2.57
N PHE A 5 9.42 0.37 1.62
CA PHE A 5 9.67 -1.07 1.74
C PHE A 5 10.77 -1.52 0.77
N GLN A 6 11.29 -2.72 0.98
CA GLN A 6 12.20 -3.43 0.08
C GLN A 6 11.55 -4.75 -0.36
N TYR A 7 12.02 -5.31 -1.48
CA TYR A 7 11.60 -6.65 -1.91
C TYR A 7 12.58 -7.68 -1.36
N ASP A 8 12.06 -8.78 -0.82
CA ASP A 8 12.89 -9.92 -0.48
C ASP A 8 13.20 -10.77 -1.73
N GLY A 9 14.09 -11.75 -1.60
CA GLY A 9 14.46 -12.67 -2.69
C GLY A 9 13.36 -13.64 -3.14
N HIS A 10 12.15 -13.49 -2.62
CA HIS A 10 10.95 -14.25 -2.98
C HIS A 10 9.80 -13.32 -3.44
N GLY A 11 10.09 -12.05 -3.77
CA GLY A 11 9.09 -11.08 -4.21
C GLY A 11 8.09 -10.66 -3.12
N GLY A 12 8.38 -10.96 -1.86
CA GLY A 12 7.71 -10.45 -0.68
C GLY A 12 8.17 -9.04 -0.32
N LEU A 13 7.48 -8.40 0.63
CA LEU A 13 7.83 -7.06 1.12
C LEU A 13 8.52 -7.16 2.47
N GLU A 14 9.70 -6.57 2.60
CA GLU A 14 10.47 -6.48 3.85
C GLU A 14 10.85 -5.03 4.21
N TYR A 15 11.33 -4.83 5.45
CA TYR A 15 11.73 -3.53 5.98
C TYR A 15 10.67 -2.41 5.83
N ILE A 16 9.41 -2.76 6.06
CA ILE A 16 8.27 -1.85 5.91
C ILE A 16 8.32 -0.74 6.96
N THR A 17 8.33 0.51 6.52
CA THR A 17 8.22 1.71 7.37
C THR A 17 7.22 2.69 6.80
N PHE A 18 6.63 3.53 7.66
CA PHE A 18 5.69 4.58 7.25
C PHE A 18 6.28 5.96 7.53
N ARG A 19 6.23 6.84 6.54
CA ARG A 19 6.74 8.21 6.64
C ARG A 19 5.65 9.24 6.32
N GLY A 20 5.86 10.46 6.81
CA GLY A 20 4.99 11.61 6.50
C GLY A 20 4.17 12.14 7.68
N LEU A 21 4.13 11.43 8.80
CA LEU A 21 3.70 11.98 10.09
C LEU A 21 4.86 11.91 11.09
N ASN A 22 4.99 12.92 11.94
CA ASN A 22 6.01 13.03 12.97
C ASN A 22 5.43 13.10 14.41
N GLY A 23 4.11 13.03 14.55
CA GLY A 23 3.42 13.04 15.85
C GLY A 23 3.18 14.44 16.41
N CYS A 24 3.52 15.49 15.67
CA CYS A 24 3.23 16.88 16.03
C CYS A 24 2.07 17.48 15.20
N GLU A 25 1.36 16.65 14.44
CA GLU A 25 0.20 17.09 13.67
C GLU A 25 -0.92 17.54 14.60
N THR A 26 -1.53 18.67 14.26
CA THR A 26 -2.66 19.17 15.03
C THR A 26 -3.93 18.41 14.62
N ALA A 27 -4.44 17.58 15.51
CA ALA A 27 -5.76 16.97 15.39
C ALA A 27 -6.74 17.64 16.35
N ARG A 28 -7.89 18.10 15.84
CA ARG A 28 -8.91 18.77 16.66
C ARG A 28 -9.85 17.80 17.36
N ASP A 29 -10.02 16.62 16.78
CA ASP A 29 -10.87 15.54 17.26
C ASP A 29 -10.39 14.21 16.66
N MET A 30 -11.02 13.12 17.09
CA MET A 30 -10.68 11.76 16.66
C MET A 30 -10.91 11.54 15.17
N LYS A 31 -11.95 12.14 14.58
CA LYS A 31 -12.22 12.01 13.16
C LYS A 31 -11.09 12.63 12.35
N ASN A 32 -10.67 13.83 12.73
CA ASN A 32 -9.57 14.53 12.08
C ASN A 32 -8.24 13.78 12.25
N ALA A 33 -7.98 13.19 13.43
CA ALA A 33 -6.80 12.33 13.61
C ALA A 33 -6.82 11.11 12.66
N LEU A 34 -7.98 10.45 12.49
CA LEU A 34 -8.12 9.33 11.57
C LEU A 34 -7.97 9.75 10.10
N GLU A 35 -8.43 10.93 9.72
CA GLU A 35 -8.22 11.49 8.39
C GLU A 35 -6.74 11.76 8.09
N LEU A 36 -5.93 12.11 9.09
CA LEU A 36 -4.48 12.25 8.96
C LEU A 36 -3.77 10.90 8.84
N LEU A 37 -4.31 9.85 9.49
CA LEU A 37 -3.76 8.49 9.50
C LEU A 37 -4.10 7.69 8.22
N LYS A 38 -3.93 8.30 7.05
CA LYS A 38 -4.08 7.64 5.76
C LYS A 38 -2.74 7.25 5.17
N ILE A 39 -2.69 6.05 4.61
CA ILE A 39 -1.53 5.48 3.93
C ILE A 39 -1.83 5.45 2.44
N GLU A 40 -0.90 5.97 1.64
CA GLU A 40 -0.95 5.91 0.19
C GLU A 40 -0.84 4.47 -0.31
N ASN A 41 -1.58 4.15 -1.37
CA ASN A 41 -1.53 2.86 -2.03
C ASN A 41 -0.15 2.68 -2.70
N PRO A 42 0.63 1.67 -2.28
CA PRO A 42 2.01 1.51 -2.74
C PRO A 42 2.11 1.12 -4.23
N LEU A 43 1.01 0.69 -4.86
CA LEU A 43 0.97 0.42 -6.30
C LEU A 43 1.30 1.65 -7.13
N ARG A 44 0.96 2.86 -6.65
CA ARG A 44 1.27 4.11 -7.36
C ARG A 44 2.78 4.32 -7.43
N SER A 45 3.46 4.26 -6.28
CA SER A 45 4.92 4.36 -6.21
C SER A 45 5.60 3.24 -7.00
N PHE A 46 5.04 2.02 -6.97
CA PHE A 46 5.54 0.91 -7.78
C PHE A 46 5.45 1.21 -9.28
N GLN A 47 4.31 1.68 -9.78
CA GLN A 47 4.14 2.04 -11.19
C GLN A 47 5.11 3.14 -11.63
N ASP A 48 5.37 4.11 -10.77
CA ASP A 48 6.33 5.18 -11.06
C ASP A 48 7.77 4.65 -11.10
N ARG A 49 8.14 3.71 -10.22
CA ARG A 49 9.43 3.00 -10.24
C ARG A 49 9.60 2.12 -11.48
N VAL A 50 8.55 1.42 -11.90
CA VAL A 50 8.51 0.66 -13.16
C VAL A 50 8.74 1.59 -14.36
N ARG A 51 8.05 2.74 -14.43
CA ARG A 51 8.24 3.72 -15.50
C ARG A 51 9.64 4.34 -15.51
N ALA A 52 10.29 4.42 -14.35
CA ALA A 52 11.67 4.89 -14.22
C ALA A 52 12.72 3.85 -14.66
N GLY A 53 12.29 2.64 -15.05
CA GLY A 53 13.17 1.56 -15.50
C GLY A 53 13.86 0.80 -14.37
N GLU A 54 13.38 0.93 -13.12
CA GLU A 54 14.01 0.28 -11.96
C GLU A 54 13.98 -1.25 -12.06
N PHE A 55 13.04 -1.81 -12.81
CA PHE A 55 12.85 -3.25 -12.99
C PHE A 55 13.26 -3.75 -14.39
N ASP A 56 13.89 -2.91 -15.23
CA ASP A 56 14.23 -3.27 -16.62
C ASP A 56 15.27 -4.41 -16.71
N SER A 57 16.03 -4.63 -15.64
CA SER A 57 17.03 -5.71 -15.55
C SER A 57 16.56 -6.88 -14.67
N THR A 58 15.33 -6.82 -14.15
CA THR A 58 14.75 -7.89 -13.34
C THR A 58 14.30 -9.03 -14.25
N PRO A 59 14.63 -10.29 -13.95
CA PRO A 59 14.09 -11.46 -14.65
C PRO A 59 12.56 -11.44 -14.72
N ASP A 60 11.98 -11.89 -15.83
CA ASP A 60 10.52 -11.81 -16.07
C ASP A 60 9.71 -12.52 -14.96
N ASP A 61 10.17 -13.66 -14.49
CA ASP A 61 9.53 -14.44 -13.43
C ASP A 61 9.55 -13.72 -12.07
N GLU A 62 10.69 -13.11 -11.73
CA GLU A 62 10.84 -12.31 -10.53
C GLU A 62 9.97 -11.04 -10.60
N TYR A 63 9.94 -10.37 -11.75
CA TYR A 63 9.10 -9.21 -11.98
C TYR A 63 7.61 -9.55 -11.88
N GLU A 64 7.17 -10.66 -12.50
CA GLU A 64 5.78 -11.12 -12.41
C GLU A 64 5.38 -11.39 -10.96
N GLN A 65 6.28 -11.99 -10.17
CA GLN A 65 6.03 -12.24 -8.75
C GLN A 65 5.88 -10.93 -7.98
N ILE A 66 6.80 -9.98 -8.15
CA ILE A 66 6.73 -8.65 -7.53
C ILE A 66 5.44 -7.93 -7.93
N ALA A 67 5.10 -7.91 -9.22
CA ALA A 67 3.90 -7.27 -9.73
C ALA A 67 2.62 -7.93 -9.17
N SER A 68 2.62 -9.24 -9.01
CA SER A 68 1.53 -10.00 -8.39
C SER A 68 1.35 -9.62 -6.91
N THR A 69 2.45 -9.59 -6.15
CA THR A 69 2.45 -9.13 -4.75
C THR A 69 1.92 -7.71 -4.63
N MET A 70 2.36 -6.79 -5.48
CA MET A 70 1.92 -5.39 -5.47
C MET A 70 0.43 -5.25 -5.82
N LYS A 71 -0.09 -6.05 -6.75
CA LYS A 71 -1.52 -6.10 -7.07
C LYS A 71 -2.34 -6.62 -5.89
N PHE A 72 -1.88 -7.68 -5.23
CA PHE A 72 -2.52 -8.21 -4.03
C PHE A 72 -2.55 -7.16 -2.92
N VAL A 73 -1.42 -6.56 -2.56
CA VAL A 73 -1.36 -5.51 -1.53
C VAL A 73 -2.27 -4.33 -1.88
N SER A 74 -2.26 -3.88 -3.13
CA SER A 74 -3.16 -2.81 -3.60
C SER A 74 -4.64 -3.17 -3.47
N SER A 75 -5.01 -4.45 -3.57
CA SER A 75 -6.41 -4.86 -3.46
C SER A 75 -6.99 -4.58 -2.07
N LEU A 76 -6.14 -4.44 -1.04
CA LEU A 76 -6.52 -4.10 0.33
C LEU A 76 -6.98 -2.64 0.48
N TRP A 77 -6.73 -1.75 -0.49
CA TRP A 77 -7.21 -0.37 -0.46
C TRP A 77 -8.67 -0.27 -0.93
N ARG A 78 -9.58 -1.05 -0.37
CA ARG A 78 -11.02 -1.02 -0.71
C ARG A 78 -11.89 -0.85 0.53
N TYR A 79 -12.99 -0.09 0.38
CA TYR A 79 -13.96 0.04 1.46
C TYR A 79 -14.89 -1.18 1.48
N PRO A 80 -15.47 -1.55 2.64
CA PRO A 80 -16.33 -2.74 2.75
C PRO A 80 -17.59 -2.69 1.89
N ASP A 81 -18.05 -1.49 1.53
CA ASP A 81 -19.20 -1.22 0.68
C ASP A 81 -18.83 -1.07 -0.81
N ALA A 82 -17.55 -1.14 -1.16
CA ALA A 82 -17.10 -1.05 -2.54
C ALA A 82 -17.62 -2.25 -3.34
N GLN A 83 -18.26 -1.97 -4.49
CA GLN A 83 -18.77 -3.04 -5.34
C GLN A 83 -17.63 -3.81 -6.02
N GLU A 84 -17.93 -5.05 -6.40
CA GLU A 84 -17.00 -5.86 -7.18
C GLU A 84 -16.66 -5.14 -8.50
N GLY A 85 -15.37 -4.93 -8.76
CA GLY A 85 -14.88 -4.17 -9.90
C GLY A 85 -14.56 -2.69 -9.62
N GLU A 86 -14.90 -2.16 -8.44
CA GLU A 86 -14.48 -0.81 -8.06
C GLU A 86 -12.95 -0.71 -7.90
N PRO A 87 -12.34 0.39 -8.36
CA PRO A 87 -10.90 0.57 -8.26
C PRO A 87 -10.45 0.67 -6.80
N ALA A 88 -9.24 0.17 -6.52
CA ALA A 88 -8.59 0.43 -5.24
C ALA A 88 -8.41 1.94 -5.04
N GLN A 89 -8.57 2.38 -3.81
CA GLN A 89 -8.37 3.77 -3.40
C GLN A 89 -6.90 4.14 -3.49
N ASN A 90 -6.63 5.42 -3.77
CA ASN A 90 -5.26 5.96 -3.79
C ASN A 90 -4.66 6.07 -2.39
N GLU A 91 -5.50 6.25 -1.37
CA GLU A 91 -5.11 6.32 0.03
C GLU A 91 -6.22 5.73 0.90
N MET A 92 -5.85 5.18 2.06
CA MET A 92 -6.83 4.60 2.97
C MET A 92 -6.39 4.73 4.43
N ASN A 93 -7.36 4.86 5.33
CA ASN A 93 -7.09 4.90 6.77
C ASN A 93 -6.46 3.58 7.25
N VAL A 94 -5.46 3.68 8.11
CA VAL A 94 -4.70 2.54 8.64
C VAL A 94 -5.56 1.48 9.34
N LEU A 95 -6.65 1.87 10.01
CA LEU A 95 -7.54 0.91 10.69
C LEU A 95 -8.34 0.10 9.68
N MET A 96 -8.78 0.71 8.58
CA MET A 96 -9.46 0.00 7.50
C MET A 96 -8.50 -0.96 6.79
N LEU A 97 -7.27 -0.53 6.54
CA LEU A 97 -6.23 -1.39 5.98
C LEU A 97 -5.92 -2.59 6.87
N LEU A 98 -5.86 -2.38 8.19
CA LEU A 98 -5.69 -3.48 9.15
C LEU A 98 -6.87 -4.45 9.11
N ALA A 99 -8.11 -3.95 9.07
CA ALA A 99 -9.29 -4.78 8.97
C ALA A 99 -9.26 -5.65 7.68
N ASN A 100 -9.00 -5.03 6.54
CA ASN A 100 -8.91 -5.73 5.26
C ASN A 100 -7.78 -6.78 5.24
N ALA A 101 -6.63 -6.47 5.84
CA ALA A 101 -5.51 -7.40 5.94
C ALA A 101 -5.83 -8.62 6.82
N VAL A 102 -6.55 -8.42 7.94
CA VAL A 102 -7.01 -9.51 8.81
C VAL A 102 -8.01 -10.40 8.07
N GLU A 103 -8.95 -9.81 7.33
CA GLU A 103 -9.92 -10.56 6.53
C GLU A 103 -9.23 -11.37 5.42
N ALA A 104 -8.27 -10.79 4.70
CA ALA A 104 -7.52 -11.50 3.65
C ALA A 104 -6.63 -12.64 4.17
N ALA A 105 -6.28 -12.62 5.46
CA ALA A 105 -5.48 -13.65 6.11
C ALA A 105 -6.32 -14.74 6.82
N SER A 106 -7.64 -14.58 6.86
CA SER A 106 -8.59 -15.50 7.51
C SER A 106 -9.11 -16.56 6.54
#